data_AF-A0A0M3HM82-F1
#
_entry.id   AF-A0A0M3HM82-F1
#
_cell.length_a   1.000
_cell.length_b   1.000
_cell.length_c   1.000
_cell.angle_alpha   90.00
_cell.angle_beta   90.00
_cell.angle_gamma   90.00
#
_symmetry.space_group_name_H-M   'P 1'
#
loop_
_entity.id
_entity.type
_entity.pdbx_description
1 polymer ?
#
loop_
_entity_poly.entity_id
_entity_poly.type
_entity_poly.pdbx_seq_one_letter_code
_entity_poly.pdbx_strand_id
1 'polypeptide(L)'
;MNNHQSLKAEIDAREENFNICISLGRDLLNRKHYASSEIEKKLIKLTTERAEMMRRWEDRWEYLQLSELSSVLLLLIALVDIDNRRLNCFDLNRKFA
;
A
#
# COMPACT_ATOMS: atom_id res chain seq x y z
N MET A 1 13.62 6.62 5.72
CA MET A 1 13.48 5.14 5.86
C MET A 1 12.97 4.69 7.24
N ASN A 2 13.45 5.22 8.37
CA ASN A 2 13.08 4.74 9.73
C ASN A 2 11.57 4.78 10.08
N ASN A 3 10.83 5.81 9.66
CA ASN A 3 9.40 5.91 9.99
C ASN A 3 8.54 4.84 9.32
N HIS A 4 8.97 4.30 8.18
CA HIS A 4 8.20 3.32 7.43
C HIS A 4 8.27 1.92 8.07
N GLN A 5 9.46 1.50 8.48
CA GLN A 5 9.65 0.22 9.17
C GLN A 5 8.95 0.21 10.54
N SER A 6 8.98 1.33 11.27
CA SER A 6 8.27 1.42 12.55
C SER A 6 6.75 1.35 12.38
N LEU A 7 6.20 2.00 11.35
CA LEU A 7 4.76 1.93 11.07
C LEU A 7 4.32 0.53 10.64
N LYS A 8 5.13 -0.14 9.82
CA LYS A 8 4.87 -1.51 9.39
C LYS A 8 4.93 -2.49 10.55
N ALA A 9 5.95 -2.38 11.41
CA ALA A 9 6.05 -3.20 12.62
C ALA A 9 4.86 -3.00 13.57
N GLU A 10 4.33 -1.77 13.68
CA GLU A 10 3.16 -1.48 14.50
C GLU A 10 1.86 -2.06 13.90
N ILE A 11 1.74 -2.10 12.57
CA ILE A 11 0.61 -2.72 11.88
C ILE A 11 0.68 -4.25 11.99
N ASP A 12 1.85 -4.85 11.76
CA ASP A 12 2.07 -6.30 11.86
C ASP A 12 1.82 -6.80 13.30
N ALA A 13 2.30 -6.05 14.32
CA ALA A 13 2.04 -6.38 15.72
C ALA A 13 0.55 -6.27 16.11
N ARG A 14 -0.20 -5.36 15.47
CA ARG A 14 -1.65 -5.29 15.65
C ARG A 14 -2.37 -6.42 14.90
N GLU A 15 -1.87 -6.85 13.75
CA GLU A 15 -2.46 -7.92 12.96
C GLU A 15 -2.50 -9.26 13.71
N GLU A 16 -1.44 -9.58 14.46
CA GLU A 16 -1.42 -10.76 15.33
C GLU A 16 -2.54 -10.74 16.38
N ASN A 17 -2.77 -9.59 17.01
CA ASN A 17 -3.85 -9.42 17.99
C ASN A 17 -5.25 -9.58 17.36
N PHE A 18 -5.45 -9.06 16.14
CA PHE A 18 -6.70 -9.25 15.40
C PHE A 18 -6.94 -10.73 15.09
N ASN A 19 -5.90 -11.45 14.65
CA ASN A 19 -5.99 -12.87 14.33
C ASN A 19 -6.35 -13.72 15.56
N ILE A 20 -5.74 -13.44 16.71
CA ILE A 20 -6.07 -14.10 17.98
C ILE A 20 -7.54 -13.84 18.36
N CYS A 21 -8.00 -12.59 18.27
CA CYS A 21 -9.37 -12.21 18.62
C CYS A 21 -10.41 -12.85 17.68
N ILE A 22 -10.12 -12.88 16.38
CA ILE A 22 -10.98 -13.52 15.37
C ILE A 22 -11.05 -15.03 15.59
N SER A 23 -9.92 -15.68 15.87
CA SER A 23 -9.86 -17.12 16.16
C SER A 23 -10.70 -17.46 17.38
N LEU A 24 -10.52 -16.72 18.48
CA LEU A 24 -11.29 -16.92 19.71
C LEU A 24 -12.79 -16.70 19.49
N GLY A 25 -13.16 -15.66 18.73
CA GLY A 25 -14.56 -15.39 18.40
C GLY A 25 -15.19 -16.54 17.59
N ARG A 26 -14.47 -17.08 16.60
CA ARG A 26 -14.93 -18.24 15.81
C ARG A 26 -15.09 -19.49 16.67
N ASP A 27 -14.17 -19.74 17.59
CA ASP A 27 -14.26 -20.87 18.52
C ASP A 27 -15.47 -20.77 19.44
N LEU A 28 -15.79 -19.57 19.93
CA LEU A 28 -16.98 -19.33 20.75
C LEU A 28 -18.28 -19.53 19.95
N LEU A 29 -18.31 -19.10 18.68
CA LEU A 29 -19.46 -19.35 17.78
C LEU A 29 -19.65 -20.84 17.52
N ASN A 30 -18.56 -21.58 17.26
CA ASN A 30 -18.60 -23.04 17.03
C ASN A 30 -19.13 -23.80 18.25
N ARG A 31 -18.84 -23.32 19.46
CA ARG A 31 -19.34 -23.89 20.73
C ARG A 31 -20.79 -23.51 21.05
N LYS A 32 -21.48 -22.78 20.16
CA LYS A 32 -22.85 -22.26 20.37
C LYS A 32 -22.99 -21.50 21.68
N HIS A 33 -22.03 -20.62 21.96
CA HIS A 33 -22.05 -19.81 23.17
C HIS A 33 -23.36 -19.00 23.26
N TYR A 34 -23.90 -18.79 24.47
CA TYR A 34 -25.17 -18.07 24.66
C TYR A 34 -25.16 -16.65 24.06
N ALA A 35 -23.97 -16.05 23.97
CA ALA A 35 -23.72 -14.72 23.41
C ALA A 35 -23.32 -14.73 21.91
N SER A 36 -23.52 -15.84 21.19
CA SER A 36 -23.06 -16.00 19.80
C SER A 36 -23.51 -14.85 18.88
N SER A 37 -24.76 -14.38 19.00
CA SER A 37 -25.26 -13.26 18.20
C SER A 37 -24.50 -11.95 18.46
N GLU A 38 -24.08 -11.69 19.70
CA GLU A 38 -23.32 -10.49 20.03
C GLU A 38 -21.85 -10.63 19.61
N ILE A 39 -21.28 -11.83 19.75
CA ILE A 39 -19.93 -12.18 19.30
C ILE A 39 -19.81 -12.01 17.78
N GLU A 40 -20.79 -12.50 17.02
CA GLU A 40 -20.84 -12.36 15.57
C GLU A 40 -20.88 -10.89 15.13
N LYS A 41 -21.75 -10.08 15.76
CA LYS A 41 -21.80 -8.63 15.48
C LYS A 41 -20.47 -7.93 15.74
N LYS A 42 -19.83 -8.24 16.86
CA LYS A 42 -18.52 -7.67 17.23
C LYS A 42 -17.42 -8.13 16.28
N LEU A 43 -17.43 -9.40 15.86
CA LEU A 43 -16.51 -9.93 14.85
C LEU A 43 -16.66 -9.22 13.51
N ILE A 44 -17.90 -9.07 13.02
CA ILE A 44 -18.17 -8.38 11.75
C ILE A 44 -17.62 -6.96 11.81
N LYS A 45 -17.95 -6.21 12.87
CA LYS A 45 -17.45 -4.85 13.09
C LYS A 45 -15.91 -4.80 13.08
N LEU A 46 -15.27 -5.72 13.80
CA LEU A 46 -13.81 -5.82 13.87
C LEU A 46 -13.17 -6.07 12.50
N THR A 47 -13.73 -6.99 11.70
CA THR A 47 -13.22 -7.23 10.33
C THR A 47 -13.46 -6.07 9.38
N THR A 48 -14.58 -5.34 9.52
CA THR A 48 -14.85 -4.15 8.72
C THR A 48 -13.87 -3.02 9.04
N GLU A 49 -13.67 -2.71 10.32
CA GLU A 49 -12.71 -1.69 10.76
C GLU A 49 -11.28 -2.06 10.36
N ARG A 50 -10.91 -3.35 10.44
CA ARG A 50 -9.62 -3.85 9.95
C ARG A 50 -9.46 -3.62 8.44
N ALA A 51 -10.48 -3.95 7.64
CA ALA A 51 -10.43 -3.77 6.18
C ALA A 51 -10.29 -2.29 5.80
N GLU A 52 -10.99 -1.39 6.51
CA GLU A 52 -10.87 0.05 6.30
C GLU A 52 -9.47 0.58 6.69
N MET A 53 -8.91 0.11 7.80
CA MET A 53 -7.54 0.45 8.21
C MET A 53 -6.50 0.00 7.18
N MET A 54 -6.61 -1.23 6.67
CA MET A 54 -5.72 -1.76 5.64
C MET A 54 -5.82 -0.97 4.34
N ARG A 55 -7.05 -0.65 3.89
CA ARG A 55 -7.26 0.17 2.70
C ARG A 55 -6.62 1.56 2.84
N ARG A 56 -6.79 2.21 3.99
CA ARG A 56 -6.16 3.53 4.24
C ARG A 56 -4.63 3.44 4.29
N TRP A 57 -4.09 2.32 4.74
CA TRP A 57 -2.65 2.07 4.69
C TRP A 57 -2.17 1.87 3.25
N GLU A 58 -2.87 1.08 2.45
CA GLU A 58 -2.60 0.86 1.03
C GLU A 58 -2.69 2.17 0.22
N ASP A 59 -3.75 2.97 0.39
CA ASP A 59 -3.88 4.28 -0.27
C ASP A 59 -2.70 5.21 0.07
N ARG A 60 -2.27 5.22 1.33
CA ARG A 60 -1.12 6.03 1.77
C ARG A 60 0.19 5.47 1.24
N TRP A 61 0.29 4.16 1.08
CA TRP A 61 1.44 3.48 0.51
C TRP A 61 1.56 3.73 -1.00
N GLU A 62 0.46 3.62 -1.75
CA GLU A 62 0.39 3.98 -3.16
C GLU A 62 0.77 5.44 -3.38
N TYR A 63 0.27 6.36 -2.55
CA TYR A 63 0.67 7.77 -2.62
C TYR A 63 2.18 7.97 -2.41
N LEU A 64 2.77 7.30 -1.43
CA LEU A 64 4.21 7.37 -1.16
C LEU A 64 5.03 6.72 -2.28
N GLN A 65 4.61 5.57 -2.81
CA GLN A 65 5.23 4.89 -3.93
C GLN A 65 5.15 5.70 -5.23
N LEU A 66 3.97 6.26 -5.54
CA LEU A 66 3.77 7.17 -6.67
C LEU A 66 4.61 8.44 -6.54
N SER A 67 4.82 8.95 -5.32
CA SER A 67 5.71 10.10 -5.09
C SER A 67 7.18 9.79 -5.35
N GLU A 68 7.65 8.57 -5.02
CA GLU A 68 9.01 8.14 -5.36
C GLU A 68 9.15 7.80 -6.87
N LEU A 69 8.16 7.13 -7.46
CA LEU A 69 8.13 6.79 -8.89
C LEU A 69 8.02 8.00 -9.81
N SER A 70 7.32 9.06 -9.38
CA SER A 70 7.21 10.36 -10.07
C SER A 70 8.59 10.97 -10.36
N SER A 71 9.50 10.90 -9.39
CA SER A 71 10.85 11.47 -9.52
C SER A 71 11.68 10.73 -10.58
N VAL A 72 11.52 9.41 -10.71
CA VAL A 72 12.21 8.58 -11.70
C VAL A 72 11.58 8.72 -13.08
N LEU A 73 10.25 8.84 -13.16
CA LEU A 73 9.52 9.01 -14.42
C LEU A 73 9.84 10.36 -15.08
N LEU A 74 9.91 11.45 -14.29
CA LEU A 74 10.35 12.76 -14.77
C LEU A 74 11.81 12.73 -15.27
N LEU A 75 12.68 11.97 -14.60
CA LEU A 75 14.08 11.83 -15.01
C LEU A 75 14.20 11.03 -16.31
N LEU A 76 13.41 9.96 -16.49
CA LEU A 76 13.35 9.18 -17.72
C LEU A 76 12.79 10.01 -18.89
N ILE A 77 11.74 10.80 -18.67
CA ILE A 77 11.19 11.71 -19.69
C ILE A 77 12.26 12.75 -20.08
N ALA A 78 12.95 13.35 -19.11
CA ALA A 78 14.01 14.30 -19.39
C ALA A 78 15.20 13.67 -20.14
N LEU A 79 15.58 12.43 -19.82
CA LEU A 79 16.64 11.70 -20.53
C LEU A 79 16.23 11.35 -21.97
N VAL A 80 15.00 10.88 -22.18
CA VAL A 80 14.46 10.60 -23.52
C VAL A 80 14.34 11.89 -24.34
N ASP A 81 13.95 13.01 -23.72
CA ASP A 81 13.91 14.32 -24.39
C ASP A 81 15.31 14.86 -24.73
N ILE A 82 16.32 14.61 -23.88
CA ILE A 82 17.72 14.95 -24.14
C ILE A 82 18.28 14.14 -25.31
N ASP A 83 18.01 12.84 -25.36
CA ASP A 83 18.45 11.98 -26.46
C ASP A 83 17.74 12.33 -27.78
N ASN A 84 16.44 12.67 -27.74
CA ASN A 84 15.68 13.10 -28.91
C ASN A 84 16.16 14.47 -29.46
N ARG A 85 16.58 15.40 -28.59
CA ARG A 85 17.22 16.67 -29.03
C ARG A 85 18.64 16.46 -29.58
N ARG A 86 19.41 15.51 -29.02
CA ARG A 86 20.75 15.15 -29.52
C ARG A 86 20.69 14.50 -30.90
N LEU A 87 19.75 13.60 -31.13
CA LEU A 87 19.50 12.97 -32.44
C LEU A 87 19.14 14.02 -33.51
N ASN A 88 18.23 14.95 -33.19
CA ASN A 88 17.87 16.04 -34.12
C ASN A 88 19.04 16.99 -34.42
N CYS A 89 19.91 17.32 -33.46
CA CYS A 89 21.11 18.14 -33.72
C CYS A 89 22.16 17.41 -34.59
N PHE A 90 22.28 16.09 -34.47
CA PHE A 90 23.20 15.29 -35.29
C PHE A 90 22.70 15.19 -36.74
N ASP A 91 21.39 15.00 -36.95
CA ASP A 91 20.82 14.93 -38.30
C ASP A 91 20.78 16.29 -39.01
N LEU A 92 20.64 17.40 -38.27
CA LEU A 92 20.73 18.75 -38.85
C LEU A 92 22.15 19.11 -39.31
N ASN A 93 23.20 18.76 -38.54
CA ASN A 93 24.58 19.04 -38.97
C ASN A 93 25.03 18.20 -40.18
N ARG A 94 24.41 17.04 -40.43
CA ARG A 94 24.72 16.18 -41.60
C ARG A 94 24.05 16.63 -42.89
N LYS A 95 23.02 17.48 -42.82
CA LYS A 95 22.30 18.01 -44.00
C LYS A 95 22.87 19.33 -44.52
N PHE A 96 23.75 19.99 -43.76
CA PHE A 96 24.35 21.29 -44.08
C PHE A 96 25.88 21.25 -44.24
N ALA A 97 26.48 20.06 -44.33
CA ALA A 97 27.87 19.83 -44.74
C ALA A 97 27.87 19.00 -46.04
#